data_AF-A0AA39CFQ9-F1
#
_entry.id   AF-A0AA39CFQ9-F1
#
_cell.length_a   1.000
_cell.length_b   1.000
_cell.length_c   1.000
_cell.angle_alpha   90.00
_cell.angle_beta   90.00
_cell.angle_gamma   90.00
#
_symmetry.space_group_name_H-M   'P 1'
#
loop_
_entity.id
_entity.type
_entity.pdbx_description
1 polymer ?
#
loop_
_entity_poly.entity_id
_entity_poly.type
_entity_poly.pdbx_seq_one_letter_code
_entity_poly.pdbx_strand_id
1 'polypeptide(L)'
;MHTFVPKAFPTHAQYQDHNQWLVKHLGENEELLLAIVTLGATCYVSKAGRRAISLVPKNLDHGALSARDAIGFMQIAIKQLQTAIMLPQARQSSAVLYSVACLTLAEVLADNGPAVQLHATALRHLLASSRISDDIPTHVLHAVIMTYYIACAISGERPISLPTPILQVAEPSLQLKPSVLHNSQFQVAKLGLAFFSLDMQTILGPELTNAFQSMRTFTLWKEQHYSDCPQVGPDEFNYFHSWCWNSLHLVLGLPYQEASLQGNDDRKGSLREPCRIALLVFWLSITELHNPGSMIYRTLALRLKSALQRCPSEPPAWTDSNMAVFWLLLLGASITDGQDEYHWFLTGIAEEMRRRDNSLSWEVIENVVARFLYMEKLFRAGFKDAWDRAVQLRKWHEGCYCGDDFCRRVYDR
;
A
#
# COMPACT_ATOMS: atom_id res chain seq x y z
N MET A 1 -7.80 -13.90 -19.96
CA MET A 1 -8.53 -13.20 -18.87
C MET A 1 -7.52 -12.81 -17.81
N HIS A 2 -6.95 -11.60 -17.90
CA HIS A 2 -6.05 -11.08 -16.87
C HIS A 2 -6.90 -10.44 -15.76
N THR A 3 -6.62 -10.83 -14.52
CA THR A 3 -7.24 -10.46 -13.25
C THR A 3 -7.91 -9.07 -13.23
N PHE A 4 -9.25 -9.06 -13.23
CA PHE A 4 -10.11 -7.86 -13.05
C PHE A 4 -10.30 -7.48 -11.58
N VAL A 5 -10.05 -8.43 -10.67
CA VAL A 5 -10.13 -8.24 -9.23
C VAL A 5 -8.71 -7.90 -8.74
N PRO A 6 -8.54 -6.92 -7.82
CA PRO A 6 -7.28 -6.75 -7.13
C PRO A 6 -6.80 -8.12 -6.63
N LYS A 7 -5.51 -8.43 -6.75
CA LYS A 7 -4.92 -9.64 -6.13
C LYS A 7 -4.87 -9.51 -4.58
N ALA A 8 -5.87 -8.87 -4.00
CA ALA A 8 -6.17 -8.81 -2.58
C ALA A 8 -6.56 -10.18 -2.01
N PHE A 9 -6.82 -11.16 -2.88
CA PHE A 9 -7.09 -12.56 -2.52
C PHE A 9 -5.83 -13.40 -2.73
N PRO A 10 -5.11 -13.76 -1.66
CA PRO A 10 -3.82 -14.43 -1.78
C PRO A 10 -3.93 -15.94 -2.06
N THR A 11 -5.14 -16.52 -2.16
CA THR A 11 -5.30 -17.92 -2.59
C THR A 11 -6.12 -18.02 -3.88
N HIS A 12 -5.73 -18.95 -4.76
CA HIS A 12 -6.49 -19.26 -5.97
C HIS A 12 -7.93 -19.69 -5.65
N ALA A 13 -8.13 -20.42 -4.54
CA ALA A 13 -9.44 -20.85 -4.08
C ALA A 13 -10.37 -19.67 -3.77
N GLN A 14 -9.91 -18.64 -3.07
CA GLN A 14 -10.74 -17.46 -2.78
C GLN A 14 -10.98 -16.58 -3.98
N TYR A 15 -10.01 -16.50 -4.89
CA TYR A 15 -10.24 -15.86 -6.18
C TYR A 15 -11.38 -16.59 -6.93
N GLN A 16 -11.42 -17.92 -6.86
CA GLN A 16 -12.52 -18.71 -7.42
C GLN A 16 -13.84 -18.49 -6.67
N ASP A 17 -13.85 -18.53 -5.34
CA ASP A 17 -15.04 -18.29 -4.52
C ASP A 17 -15.63 -16.90 -4.78
N HIS A 18 -14.76 -15.88 -4.84
CA HIS A 18 -15.15 -14.52 -5.15
C HIS A 18 -15.71 -14.40 -6.56
N ASN A 19 -15.08 -15.05 -7.56
CA ASN A 19 -15.61 -15.04 -8.92
C ASN A 19 -16.95 -15.78 -9.02
N GLN A 20 -17.14 -16.89 -8.30
CA GLN A 20 -18.41 -17.60 -8.26
C GLN A 20 -19.51 -16.74 -7.61
N TRP A 21 -19.17 -16.07 -6.49
CA TRP A 21 -20.06 -15.10 -5.86
C TRP A 21 -20.42 -13.98 -6.83
N LEU A 22 -19.43 -13.38 -7.51
CA LEU A 22 -19.64 -12.33 -8.50
C LEU A 22 -20.58 -12.80 -9.62
N VAL A 23 -20.29 -13.91 -10.29
CA VAL A 23 -21.12 -14.43 -11.40
C VAL A 23 -22.56 -14.65 -10.96
N LYS A 24 -22.78 -15.18 -9.74
CA LYS A 24 -24.11 -15.38 -9.19
C LYS A 24 -24.86 -14.06 -9.00
N HIS A 25 -24.20 -13.04 -8.48
CA HIS A 25 -24.86 -11.77 -8.10
C HIS A 25 -24.97 -10.79 -9.27
N LEU A 26 -24.13 -10.90 -10.30
CA LEU A 26 -24.14 -10.00 -11.46
C LEU A 26 -25.42 -10.07 -12.28
N GLY A 27 -26.08 -11.22 -12.32
CA GLY A 27 -27.37 -11.38 -13.01
C GLY A 27 -28.55 -10.76 -12.25
N GLU A 28 -28.41 -10.52 -10.96
CA GLU A 28 -29.48 -10.08 -10.05
C GLU A 28 -29.32 -8.62 -9.60
N ASN A 29 -28.12 -8.05 -9.74
CA ASN A 29 -27.75 -6.73 -9.21
C ASN A 29 -27.11 -5.88 -10.32
N GLU A 30 -27.89 -5.01 -10.95
CA GLU A 30 -27.44 -4.17 -12.09
C GLU A 30 -26.35 -3.18 -11.67
N GLU A 31 -26.46 -2.62 -10.46
CA GLU A 31 -25.48 -1.69 -9.89
C GLU A 31 -24.11 -2.33 -9.70
N LEU A 32 -24.07 -3.62 -9.33
CA LEU A 32 -22.84 -4.40 -9.17
C LEU A 32 -22.17 -4.64 -10.52
N LEU A 33 -22.96 -5.01 -11.54
CA LEU A 33 -22.45 -5.17 -12.90
C LEU A 33 -21.80 -3.89 -13.41
N LEU A 34 -22.51 -2.77 -13.29
CA LEU A 34 -22.02 -1.48 -13.76
C LEU A 34 -20.79 -0.99 -12.99
N ALA A 35 -20.73 -1.22 -11.68
CA ALA A 35 -19.57 -0.88 -10.86
C ALA A 35 -18.32 -1.67 -11.28
N ILE A 36 -18.46 -2.97 -11.57
CA ILE A 36 -17.34 -3.81 -12.03
C ILE A 36 -16.90 -3.43 -13.44
N VAL A 37 -17.86 -3.17 -14.35
CA VAL A 37 -17.54 -2.68 -15.70
C VAL A 37 -16.78 -1.35 -15.62
N THR A 38 -17.21 -0.44 -14.75
CA THR A 38 -16.54 0.85 -14.51
C THR A 38 -15.11 0.66 -14.00
N LEU A 39 -14.91 -0.17 -12.96
CA LEU A 39 -13.58 -0.47 -12.43
C LEU A 39 -12.68 -1.09 -13.50
N GLY A 40 -13.22 -2.03 -14.28
CA GLY A 40 -12.54 -2.69 -15.39
C GLY A 40 -12.12 -1.74 -16.51
N ALA A 41 -13.04 -0.88 -16.96
CA ALA A 41 -12.76 0.14 -17.96
C ALA A 41 -11.69 1.13 -17.47
N THR A 42 -11.78 1.57 -16.21
CA THR A 42 -10.80 2.48 -15.61
C THR A 42 -9.43 1.82 -15.48
N CYS A 43 -9.37 0.55 -15.06
CA CYS A 43 -8.14 -0.24 -15.06
C CYS A 43 -7.52 -0.34 -16.45
N TYR A 44 -8.33 -0.58 -17.49
CA TYR A 44 -7.87 -0.67 -18.87
C TYR A 44 -7.28 0.66 -19.35
N VAL A 45 -8.00 1.76 -19.18
CA VAL A 45 -7.57 3.11 -19.58
C VAL A 45 -6.29 3.52 -18.84
N SER A 46 -6.23 3.30 -17.52
CA SER A 46 -5.04 3.59 -16.69
C SER A 46 -3.81 2.80 -17.15
N LYS A 47 -3.98 1.54 -17.57
CA LYS A 47 -2.87 0.73 -18.12
C LYS A 47 -2.49 1.14 -19.54
N ALA A 48 -3.45 1.53 -20.37
CA ALA A 48 -3.21 1.98 -21.75
C ALA A 48 -2.46 3.31 -21.78
N GLY A 49 -2.84 4.27 -20.93
CA GLY A 49 -2.11 5.53 -20.76
C GLY A 49 -0.65 5.31 -20.34
N ARG A 50 -0.39 4.34 -19.45
CA ARG A 50 0.97 3.96 -19.03
C ARG A 50 1.81 3.38 -20.17
N ARG A 51 1.21 2.58 -21.06
CA ARG A 51 1.92 2.04 -22.23
C ARG A 51 2.25 3.12 -23.27
N ALA A 52 1.46 4.19 -23.38
CA ALA A 52 1.73 5.27 -24.32
C ALA A 52 2.96 6.13 -23.95
N ILE A 53 3.32 6.18 -22.66
CA ILE A 53 4.51 6.88 -22.15
C ILE A 53 5.79 6.04 -22.37
N SER A 54 5.66 4.72 -22.55
CA SER A 54 6.74 3.80 -22.90
C SER A 54 6.77 3.58 -24.42
N LEU A 55 7.76 4.15 -25.12
CA LEU A 55 7.96 4.07 -26.57
C LEU A 55 7.90 2.62 -27.11
N VAL A 56 6.73 2.18 -27.59
CA VAL A 56 6.56 1.02 -28.49
C VAL A 56 5.46 1.33 -29.51
N PRO A 57 5.66 1.11 -30.83
CA PRO A 57 4.69 1.51 -31.85
C PRO A 57 3.41 0.67 -31.82
N LYS A 58 2.32 1.38 -32.10
CA LYS A 58 0.94 0.92 -32.30
C LYS A 58 0.86 -0.20 -33.35
N ASN A 59 0.17 -1.28 -32.98
CA ASN A 59 -0.60 -2.13 -33.90
C ASN A 59 -1.57 -2.94 -33.05
N LEU A 60 -2.72 -2.37 -32.71
CA LEU A 60 -3.94 -3.07 -32.23
C LEU A 60 -5.06 -2.01 -32.18
N ASP A 61 -5.59 -1.68 -33.36
CA ASP A 61 -6.58 -0.62 -33.56
C ASP A 61 -7.99 -1.24 -33.73
N HIS A 62 -8.48 -1.91 -32.68
CA HIS A 62 -9.85 -2.42 -32.61
C HIS A 62 -10.53 -1.89 -31.35
N GLY A 63 -11.28 -0.79 -31.48
CA GLY A 63 -12.26 -0.32 -30.49
C GLY A 63 -11.73 -0.09 -29.07
N ALA A 64 -10.62 0.64 -28.93
CA ALA A 64 -10.06 0.93 -27.61
C ALA A 64 -11.04 1.75 -26.75
N LEU A 65 -11.40 1.23 -25.57
CA LEU A 65 -12.15 1.95 -24.54
C LEU A 65 -11.43 3.27 -24.21
N SER A 66 -12.14 4.38 -24.35
CA SER A 66 -11.62 5.71 -24.02
C SER A 66 -11.88 6.08 -22.57
N ALA A 67 -11.17 7.09 -22.06
CA ALA A 67 -11.46 7.67 -20.74
C ALA A 67 -12.90 8.20 -20.64
N ARG A 68 -13.46 8.68 -21.75
CA ARG A 68 -14.86 9.14 -21.84
C ARG A 68 -15.85 7.99 -21.61
N ASP A 69 -15.56 6.81 -22.14
CA ASP A 69 -16.41 5.63 -21.96
C ASP A 69 -16.40 5.17 -20.51
N ALA A 70 -15.22 5.16 -19.86
CA ALA A 70 -15.10 4.84 -18.44
C ALA A 70 -15.91 5.80 -17.55
N ILE A 71 -15.85 7.12 -17.84
CA ILE A 71 -16.66 8.14 -17.15
C ILE A 71 -18.16 7.90 -17.39
N GLY A 72 -18.55 7.56 -18.63
CA GLY A 72 -19.93 7.22 -18.98
C GLY A 72 -20.47 6.06 -18.16
N PHE A 73 -19.72 4.96 -18.06
CA PHE A 73 -20.09 3.82 -17.21
C PHE A 73 -20.21 4.22 -15.74
N MET A 74 -19.29 5.05 -15.24
CA MET A 74 -19.30 5.52 -13.86
C MET A 74 -20.57 6.31 -13.52
N GLN A 75 -21.00 7.22 -14.40
CA GLN A 75 -22.22 8.00 -14.21
C GLN A 75 -23.47 7.11 -14.16
N ILE A 76 -23.54 6.11 -15.05
CA ILE A 76 -24.65 5.15 -15.08
C ILE A 76 -24.64 4.28 -13.81
N ALA A 77 -23.46 3.80 -13.39
CA ALA A 77 -23.30 3.01 -12.18
C ALA A 77 -23.74 3.77 -10.93
N ILE A 78 -23.32 5.04 -10.78
CA ILE A 78 -23.72 5.89 -9.65
C ILE A 78 -25.24 6.09 -9.62
N LYS A 79 -25.86 6.34 -10.78
CA LYS A 79 -27.32 6.53 -10.87
C LYS A 79 -28.08 5.26 -10.44
N GLN A 80 -27.63 4.08 -10.88
CA GLN A 80 -28.27 2.82 -10.47
C GLN A 80 -28.05 2.51 -9.01
N LEU A 81 -26.83 2.72 -8.51
CA LEU A 81 -26.51 2.56 -7.09
C LEU A 81 -27.35 3.47 -6.20
N GLN A 82 -27.58 4.73 -6.59
CA GLN A 82 -28.48 5.64 -5.88
C GLN A 82 -29.90 5.08 -5.81
N THR A 83 -30.40 4.52 -6.91
CA THR A 83 -31.73 3.88 -6.95
C THR A 83 -31.79 2.67 -6.04
N ALA A 84 -30.77 1.82 -6.04
CA ALA A 84 -30.67 0.65 -5.17
C ALA A 84 -30.63 1.02 -3.67
N ILE A 85 -29.87 2.06 -3.29
CA ILE A 85 -29.73 2.52 -1.90
C ILE A 85 -31.06 3.06 -1.34
N MET A 86 -31.96 3.57 -2.19
CA MET A 86 -33.29 4.04 -1.77
C MET A 86 -34.21 2.90 -1.32
N LEU A 87 -33.92 1.64 -1.71
CA LEU A 87 -34.66 0.47 -1.25
C LEU A 87 -34.07 -0.03 0.10
N PRO A 88 -34.84 -0.02 1.21
CA PRO A 88 -34.32 -0.35 2.53
C PRO A 88 -33.66 -1.73 2.64
N GLN A 89 -34.17 -2.71 1.88
CA GLN A 89 -33.64 -4.08 1.85
C GLN A 89 -32.32 -4.19 1.06
N ALA A 90 -32.17 -3.44 -0.04
CA ALA A 90 -30.97 -3.46 -0.86
C ALA A 90 -29.83 -2.65 -0.25
N ARG A 91 -30.14 -1.62 0.55
CA ARG A 91 -29.15 -0.77 1.23
C ARG A 91 -28.15 -1.55 2.11
N GLN A 92 -28.53 -2.74 2.56
CA GLN A 92 -27.70 -3.60 3.41
C GLN A 92 -27.11 -4.81 2.66
N SER A 93 -27.31 -4.90 1.34
CA SER A 93 -26.81 -6.04 0.57
C SER A 93 -25.29 -5.97 0.39
N SER A 94 -24.66 -7.15 0.33
CA SER A 94 -23.24 -7.28 -0.01
C SER A 94 -22.92 -6.76 -1.41
N ALA A 95 -23.89 -6.84 -2.34
CA ALA A 95 -23.78 -6.30 -3.69
C ALA A 95 -23.66 -4.77 -3.70
N VAL A 96 -24.52 -4.05 -2.97
CA VAL A 96 -24.44 -2.58 -2.85
C VAL A 96 -23.12 -2.16 -2.22
N LEU A 97 -22.73 -2.79 -1.10
CA LEU A 97 -21.49 -2.47 -0.41
C LEU A 97 -20.25 -2.66 -1.30
N TYR A 98 -20.19 -3.79 -2.01
CA TYR A 98 -19.09 -4.08 -2.93
C TYR A 98 -19.10 -3.17 -4.17
N SER A 99 -20.27 -2.74 -4.64
CA SER A 99 -20.41 -1.78 -5.73
C SER A 99 -19.78 -0.44 -5.37
N VAL A 100 -20.05 0.07 -4.16
CA VAL A 100 -19.39 1.31 -3.68
C VAL A 100 -17.89 1.14 -3.58
N ALA A 101 -17.40 -0.01 -3.11
CA ALA A 101 -15.97 -0.30 -3.07
C ALA A 101 -15.35 -0.31 -4.48
N CYS A 102 -15.98 -0.95 -5.46
CA CYS A 102 -15.51 -0.94 -6.85
C CYS A 102 -15.43 0.48 -7.43
N LEU A 103 -16.45 1.31 -7.21
CA LEU A 103 -16.44 2.71 -7.65
C LEU A 103 -15.36 3.53 -6.93
N THR A 104 -15.15 3.30 -5.63
CA THR A 104 -14.07 3.95 -4.88
C THR A 104 -12.71 3.62 -5.48
N LEU A 105 -12.44 2.34 -5.78
CA LEU A 105 -11.20 1.93 -6.43
C LEU A 105 -11.06 2.51 -7.84
N ALA A 106 -12.15 2.62 -8.60
CA ALA A 106 -12.12 3.26 -9.91
C ALA A 106 -11.67 4.72 -9.79
N GLU A 107 -12.21 5.47 -8.82
CA GLU A 107 -11.80 6.86 -8.57
C GLU A 107 -10.36 6.99 -8.05
N VAL A 108 -9.89 6.00 -7.28
CA VAL A 108 -8.47 5.91 -6.91
C VAL A 108 -7.58 5.75 -8.14
N LEU A 109 -7.97 4.91 -9.09
CA LEU A 109 -7.22 4.64 -10.32
C LEU A 109 -7.31 5.79 -11.35
N ALA A 110 -8.37 6.58 -11.28
CA ALA A 110 -8.57 7.79 -12.07
C ALA A 110 -7.94 9.04 -11.43
N ASP A 111 -7.24 8.90 -10.30
CA ASP A 111 -6.64 9.99 -9.53
C ASP A 111 -7.64 11.09 -9.12
N ASN A 112 -8.89 10.73 -8.83
CA ASN A 112 -9.96 11.67 -8.48
C ASN A 112 -10.17 11.76 -6.96
N GLY A 113 -9.26 12.47 -6.28
CA GLY A 113 -9.27 12.62 -4.81
C GLY A 113 -10.61 13.06 -4.19
N PRO A 114 -11.30 14.09 -4.72
CA PRO A 114 -12.60 14.52 -4.19
C PRO A 114 -13.67 13.42 -4.24
N ALA A 115 -13.74 12.65 -5.33
CA ALA A 115 -14.69 11.55 -5.44
C ALA A 115 -14.34 10.39 -4.50
N VAL A 116 -13.04 10.11 -4.30
CA VAL A 116 -12.60 9.12 -3.30
C VAL A 116 -13.09 9.49 -1.91
N GLN A 117 -13.01 10.76 -1.50
CA GLN A 117 -13.52 11.22 -0.20
C GLN A 117 -15.04 11.02 -0.06
N LEU A 118 -15.79 11.32 -1.13
CA LEU A 118 -17.24 11.15 -1.16
C LEU A 118 -17.63 9.67 -1.06
N HIS A 119 -16.99 8.79 -1.82
CA HIS A 119 -17.25 7.35 -1.74
C HIS A 119 -16.74 6.73 -0.44
N ALA A 120 -15.64 7.22 0.13
CA ALA A 120 -15.17 6.82 1.46
C ALA A 120 -16.22 7.15 2.53
N THR A 121 -16.83 8.33 2.45
CA THR A 121 -17.92 8.74 3.33
C THR A 121 -19.15 7.84 3.16
N ALA A 122 -19.51 7.49 1.93
CA ALA A 122 -20.60 6.56 1.66
C ALA A 122 -20.30 5.16 2.24
N LEU A 123 -19.10 4.61 2.00
CA LEU A 123 -18.66 3.34 2.57
C LEU A 123 -18.70 3.36 4.10
N ARG A 124 -18.24 4.45 4.72
CA ARG A 124 -18.28 4.66 6.17
C ARG A 124 -19.71 4.55 6.70
N HIS A 125 -20.65 5.25 6.07
CA HIS A 125 -22.05 5.22 6.48
C HIS A 125 -22.67 3.85 6.26
N LEU A 126 -22.38 3.18 5.15
CA LEU A 126 -22.87 1.83 4.88
C LEU A 126 -22.34 0.86 5.95
N LEU A 127 -21.02 0.79 6.15
CA LEU A 127 -20.38 -0.07 7.14
C LEU A 127 -20.85 0.19 8.58
N ALA A 128 -21.16 1.44 8.94
CA ALA A 128 -21.68 1.79 10.26
C ALA A 128 -23.18 1.46 10.41
N SER A 129 -23.94 1.54 9.31
CA SER A 129 -25.39 1.24 9.29
C SER A 129 -25.68 -0.25 9.13
N SER A 130 -24.76 -0.99 8.53
CA SER A 130 -24.75 -2.43 8.54
C SER A 130 -24.62 -2.87 9.99
N ARG A 131 -25.65 -3.50 10.54
CA ARG A 131 -25.36 -4.72 11.29
C ARG A 131 -24.60 -5.54 10.26
N ILE A 132 -23.27 -5.62 10.34
CA ILE A 132 -22.51 -6.54 9.49
C ILE A 132 -23.11 -7.89 9.82
N SER A 133 -24.10 -8.29 9.04
CA SER A 133 -24.84 -9.50 9.32
C SER A 133 -23.89 -10.64 8.98
N ASP A 134 -24.13 -11.79 9.59
CA ASP A 134 -23.43 -13.02 9.26
C ASP A 134 -23.59 -13.42 7.78
N ASP A 135 -24.38 -12.67 6.98
CA ASP A 135 -24.68 -12.96 5.57
C ASP A 135 -23.71 -12.33 4.56
N ILE A 136 -22.81 -11.42 4.96
CA ILE A 136 -21.80 -10.87 4.03
C ILE A 136 -20.64 -11.87 3.93
N PRO A 137 -20.34 -12.42 2.74
CA PRO A 137 -19.21 -13.33 2.60
C PRO A 137 -17.90 -12.66 2.97
N THR A 138 -17.06 -13.33 3.77
CA THR A 138 -15.81 -12.77 4.32
C THR A 138 -14.87 -12.21 3.26
N HIS A 139 -14.81 -12.86 2.09
CA HIS A 139 -13.98 -12.39 0.98
C HIS A 139 -14.47 -11.04 0.41
N VAL A 140 -15.78 -10.79 0.36
CA VAL A 140 -16.37 -9.50 -0.04
C VAL A 140 -16.03 -8.45 1.01
N LEU A 141 -16.19 -8.79 2.29
CA LEU A 141 -15.91 -7.90 3.40
C LEU A 141 -14.44 -7.46 3.41
N HIS A 142 -13.49 -8.37 3.19
CA HIS A 142 -12.07 -8.05 3.08
C HIS A 142 -11.77 -7.05 1.95
N ALA A 143 -12.37 -7.23 0.77
CA ALA A 143 -12.17 -6.30 -0.35
C ALA A 143 -12.74 -4.90 -0.05
N VAL A 144 -13.90 -4.84 0.62
CA VAL A 144 -14.51 -3.58 1.06
C VAL A 144 -13.65 -2.88 2.10
N ILE A 145 -13.19 -3.60 3.13
CA ILE A 145 -12.33 -3.04 4.20
C ILE A 145 -11.02 -2.51 3.61
N MET A 146 -10.37 -3.29 2.74
CA MET A 146 -9.13 -2.88 2.06
C MET A 146 -9.35 -1.58 1.29
N THR A 147 -10.43 -1.49 0.52
CA THR A 147 -10.79 -0.30 -0.25
C THR A 147 -11.06 0.90 0.65
N TYR A 148 -11.79 0.69 1.74
CA TYR A 148 -12.08 1.73 2.71
C TYR A 148 -10.79 2.27 3.35
N TYR A 149 -9.84 1.41 3.72
CA TYR A 149 -8.56 1.81 4.29
C TYR A 149 -7.64 2.51 3.29
N ILE A 150 -7.64 2.08 2.03
CA ILE A 150 -7.00 2.81 0.94
C ILE A 150 -7.56 4.24 0.87
N ALA A 151 -8.88 4.38 0.90
CA ALA A 151 -9.53 5.67 0.83
C ALA A 151 -9.20 6.54 2.06
N CYS A 152 -9.22 5.98 3.27
CA CYS A 152 -8.77 6.68 4.49
C CYS A 152 -7.31 7.10 4.43
N ALA A 153 -6.43 6.26 3.88
CA ALA A 153 -5.01 6.58 3.71
C ALA A 153 -4.84 7.79 2.77
N ILE A 154 -5.59 7.85 1.66
CA ILE A 154 -5.57 8.98 0.72
C ILE A 154 -6.19 10.23 1.36
N SER A 155 -7.41 10.13 1.88
CA SER A 155 -8.15 11.27 2.41
C SER A 155 -7.54 11.82 3.70
N GLY A 156 -6.79 11.00 4.44
CA GLY A 156 -6.37 11.34 5.79
C GLY A 156 -7.58 11.51 6.70
N GLU A 157 -8.55 10.60 6.59
CA GLU A 157 -9.70 10.51 7.50
C GLU A 157 -9.51 9.40 8.52
N ARG A 158 -10.11 9.57 9.70
CA ARG A 158 -10.10 8.57 10.75
C ARG A 158 -10.98 7.38 10.33
N PRO A 159 -10.46 6.13 10.37
CA PRO A 159 -11.29 4.97 10.10
C PRO A 159 -12.35 4.79 11.21
N ILE A 160 -13.55 4.33 10.85
CA ILE A 160 -14.53 3.90 11.85
C ILE A 160 -14.09 2.62 12.53
N SER A 161 -14.48 2.45 13.79
CA SER A 161 -14.36 1.16 14.47
C SER A 161 -15.19 0.14 13.69
N LEU A 162 -14.52 -0.85 13.09
CA LEU A 162 -15.22 -1.94 12.43
C LEU A 162 -15.80 -2.89 13.50
N PRO A 163 -16.99 -3.45 13.28
CA PRO A 163 -17.51 -4.53 14.12
C PRO A 163 -16.49 -5.66 14.26
N THR A 164 -16.44 -6.21 15.46
CA THR A 164 -15.41 -7.11 15.98
C THR A 164 -15.59 -8.61 15.65
N PRO A 165 -16.56 -9.15 14.87
CA PRO A 165 -16.76 -10.60 14.83
C PRO A 165 -15.62 -11.35 14.13
N ILE A 166 -14.66 -10.62 13.56
CA ILE A 166 -13.53 -11.18 12.82
C ILE A 166 -12.42 -11.74 13.73
N LEU A 167 -12.60 -11.73 15.06
CA LEU A 167 -11.55 -11.99 16.06
C LEU A 167 -11.77 -13.21 16.97
N GLN A 168 -12.80 -14.03 16.74
CA GLN A 168 -13.01 -15.26 17.53
C GLN A 168 -12.42 -16.52 16.87
N VAL A 169 -11.45 -16.37 15.97
CA VAL A 169 -10.70 -17.52 15.44
C VAL A 169 -9.51 -17.76 16.37
N ALA A 170 -9.36 -18.99 16.86
CA ALA A 170 -8.23 -19.37 17.69
C ALA A 170 -6.91 -19.05 16.97
N GLU A 171 -5.93 -18.52 17.70
CA GLU A 171 -4.60 -18.23 17.16
C GLU A 171 -4.01 -19.50 16.53
N PRO A 172 -3.76 -19.51 15.21
CA PRO A 172 -3.06 -20.61 14.58
C PRO A 172 -1.65 -20.69 15.16
N SER A 173 -1.18 -21.90 15.46
CA SER A 173 0.22 -22.10 15.83
C SER A 173 1.10 -21.80 14.62
N LEU A 174 1.62 -20.57 14.52
CA LEU A 174 2.53 -20.17 13.46
C LEU A 174 3.87 -20.88 13.66
N GLN A 175 3.98 -22.09 13.10
CA GLN A 175 5.27 -22.78 12.98
C GLN A 175 5.91 -22.37 11.65
N LEU A 176 6.90 -21.48 11.74
CA LEU A 176 7.71 -21.11 10.58
C LEU A 176 8.43 -22.36 10.07
N LYS A 177 8.14 -22.75 8.83
CA LYS A 177 8.81 -23.92 8.23
C LYS A 177 10.31 -23.66 8.12
N PRO A 178 11.17 -24.65 8.46
CA PRO A 178 12.62 -24.52 8.29
C PRO A 178 13.04 -24.21 6.85
N SER A 179 12.25 -24.57 5.83
CA SER A 179 12.52 -24.26 4.41
C SER A 179 12.46 -22.77 4.09
N VAL A 180 11.51 -22.04 4.68
CA VAL A 180 11.44 -20.56 4.64
C VAL A 180 12.66 -19.96 5.34
N LEU A 181 13.20 -20.69 6.33
CA LEU A 181 14.39 -20.34 7.09
C LEU A 181 15.71 -20.96 6.55
N HIS A 182 15.71 -21.68 5.43
CA HIS A 182 16.92 -22.31 4.90
C HIS A 182 17.13 -22.12 3.38
N ASN A 183 16.17 -21.55 2.66
CA ASN A 183 16.44 -21.07 1.31
C ASN A 183 17.51 -19.97 1.38
N SER A 184 18.67 -20.24 0.77
CA SER A 184 19.95 -19.53 0.86
C SER A 184 19.98 -18.07 0.33
N GLN A 185 18.83 -17.37 0.26
CA GLN A 185 18.64 -15.97 -0.16
C GLN A 185 18.21 -15.07 1.03
N PHE A 186 18.88 -15.21 2.17
CA PHE A 186 18.37 -14.83 3.49
C PHE A 186 18.25 -13.32 3.77
N GLN A 187 17.10 -12.74 3.41
CA GLN A 187 16.60 -11.46 3.94
C GLN A 187 15.29 -11.61 4.72
N VAL A 188 14.47 -12.65 4.45
CA VAL A 188 13.15 -12.83 5.08
C VAL A 188 13.24 -13.00 6.59
N ALA A 189 14.24 -13.71 7.12
CA ALA A 189 14.40 -13.83 8.58
C ALA A 189 14.82 -12.54 9.28
N LYS A 190 15.50 -11.64 8.55
CA LYS A 190 15.92 -10.32 9.05
C LYS A 190 14.77 -9.30 9.00
N LEU A 191 13.71 -9.59 8.24
CA LEU A 191 12.58 -8.71 8.01
C LEU A 191 12.06 -8.11 9.32
N GLY A 192 12.07 -6.79 9.39
CA GLY A 192 11.53 -5.99 10.48
C GLY A 192 12.27 -6.08 11.82
N LEU A 193 13.37 -6.83 11.94
CA LEU A 193 14.10 -6.98 13.21
C LEU A 193 14.63 -5.66 13.77
N ALA A 194 15.01 -4.71 12.92
CA ALA A 194 15.50 -3.40 13.33
C ALA A 194 14.44 -2.58 14.09
N PHE A 195 13.13 -2.84 13.92
CA PHE A 195 12.10 -2.12 14.66
C PHE A 195 11.98 -2.56 16.13
N PHE A 196 12.63 -3.66 16.51
CA PHE A 196 12.59 -4.21 17.86
C PHE A 196 13.86 -3.93 18.67
N SER A 197 14.80 -3.13 18.14
CA SER A 197 15.88 -2.58 18.96
C SER A 197 15.34 -1.57 19.97
N LEU A 198 16.06 -1.37 21.08
CA LEU A 198 15.61 -0.49 22.16
C LEU A 198 15.42 0.97 21.71
N ASP A 199 16.31 1.47 20.85
CA ASP A 199 16.22 2.83 20.28
C ASP A 199 14.96 2.99 19.42
N MET A 200 14.67 2.03 18.54
CA MET A 200 13.48 2.07 17.70
C MET A 200 12.19 1.90 18.51
N GLN A 201 12.13 0.96 19.46
CA GLN A 201 10.94 0.81 20.29
C GLN A 201 10.62 2.07 21.11
N THR A 202 11.65 2.79 21.56
CA THR A 202 11.48 4.07 22.28
C THR A 202 10.87 5.14 21.37
N ILE A 203 11.34 5.25 20.13
CA ILE A 203 10.83 6.18 19.11
C ILE A 203 9.40 5.83 18.69
N LEU A 204 9.16 4.55 18.39
CA LEU A 204 7.90 4.04 17.85
C LEU A 204 6.81 3.88 18.91
N GLY A 205 7.16 3.80 20.19
CA GLY A 205 6.22 3.47 21.26
C GLY A 205 5.54 2.10 21.07
N PRO A 206 4.70 1.69 22.03
CA PRO A 206 4.15 0.33 22.05
C PRO A 206 3.16 0.07 20.92
N GLU A 207 2.30 1.03 20.57
CA GLU A 207 1.23 0.80 19.58
C GLU A 207 1.80 0.57 18.18
N LEU A 208 2.75 1.40 17.75
CA LEU A 208 3.34 1.28 16.42
C LEU A 208 4.34 0.13 16.35
N THR A 209 5.08 -0.16 17.44
CA THR A 209 5.92 -1.37 17.53
C THR A 209 5.09 -2.64 17.34
N ASN A 210 3.92 -2.72 17.99
CA ASN A 210 3.00 -3.84 17.82
C ASN A 210 2.48 -3.93 16.38
N ALA A 211 2.19 -2.80 15.72
CA ALA A 211 1.78 -2.81 14.32
C ALA A 211 2.89 -3.32 13.38
N PHE A 212 4.16 -2.95 13.62
CA PHE A 212 5.31 -3.50 12.90
C PHE A 212 5.47 -5.01 13.14
N GLN A 213 5.28 -5.48 14.38
CA GLN A 213 5.26 -6.91 14.70
C GLN A 213 4.14 -7.64 13.95
N SER A 214 2.92 -7.12 13.96
CA SER A 214 1.80 -7.71 13.19
C SER A 214 2.10 -7.77 11.70
N MET A 215 2.64 -6.70 11.13
CA MET A 215 2.98 -6.65 9.71
C MET A 215 4.09 -7.63 9.35
N ARG A 216 5.11 -7.75 10.21
CA ARG A 216 6.17 -8.75 10.07
C ARG A 216 5.58 -10.16 10.08
N THR A 217 4.77 -10.50 11.08
CA THR A 217 4.13 -11.82 11.19
C THR A 217 3.27 -12.14 9.97
N PHE A 218 2.43 -11.19 9.54
CA PHE A 218 1.60 -11.33 8.34
C PHE A 218 2.44 -11.54 7.07
N THR A 219 3.55 -10.81 6.93
CA THR A 219 4.44 -10.95 5.78
C THR A 219 5.14 -12.30 5.76
N LEU A 220 5.65 -12.76 6.91
CA LEU A 220 6.29 -14.07 7.04
C LEU A 220 5.31 -15.21 6.73
N TRP A 221 4.09 -15.11 7.25
CA TRP A 221 3.01 -16.02 6.90
C TRP A 221 2.75 -16.01 5.39
N LYS A 222 2.60 -14.83 4.79
CA LYS A 222 2.41 -14.71 3.34
C LYS A 222 3.54 -15.36 2.55
N GLU A 223 4.80 -15.14 2.91
CA GLU A 223 5.96 -15.76 2.23
C GLU A 223 5.98 -17.28 2.35
N GLN A 224 5.63 -17.82 3.52
CA GLN A 224 5.55 -19.26 3.76
C GLN A 224 4.50 -19.94 2.86
N HIS A 225 3.39 -19.26 2.61
CA HIS A 225 2.26 -19.79 1.85
C HIS A 225 2.23 -19.35 0.38
N TYR A 226 3.18 -18.51 -0.06
CA TYR A 226 3.34 -18.10 -1.46
C TYR A 226 4.14 -19.11 -2.30
N SER A 227 5.04 -19.88 -1.66
CA SER A 227 6.02 -20.75 -2.34
C SER A 227 5.58 -22.21 -2.39
N ASP A 228 4.96 -22.69 -1.31
CA ASP A 228 4.25 -23.95 -1.29
C ASP A 228 2.77 -23.60 -1.51
N CYS A 229 2.04 -24.35 -2.32
CA CYS A 229 0.59 -24.17 -2.50
C CYS A 229 -0.21 -25.12 -1.57
N PRO A 230 0.01 -25.22 -0.24
CA PRO A 230 -0.94 -25.94 0.59
C PRO A 230 -2.20 -25.07 0.68
N GLN A 231 -3.36 -25.73 0.65
CA GLN A 231 -4.62 -25.09 0.96
C GLN A 231 -4.54 -24.56 2.39
N VAL A 232 -4.27 -23.26 2.55
CA VAL A 232 -4.47 -22.57 3.82
C VAL A 232 -5.94 -22.73 4.16
N GLY A 233 -6.23 -23.26 5.35
CA GLY A 233 -7.61 -23.38 5.80
C GLY A 233 -8.30 -22.01 5.84
N PRO A 234 -9.60 -21.92 5.53
CA PRO A 234 -10.32 -20.64 5.52
C PRO A 234 -10.21 -19.89 6.85
N ASP A 235 -10.13 -20.61 7.98
CA ASP A 235 -10.02 -20.04 9.32
C ASP A 235 -8.67 -19.36 9.56
N GLU A 236 -7.56 -20.02 9.23
CA GLU A 236 -6.21 -19.46 9.37
C GLU A 236 -6.06 -18.20 8.50
N PHE A 237 -6.55 -18.27 7.26
CA PHE A 237 -6.57 -17.12 6.37
C PHE A 237 -7.35 -15.95 6.96
N ASN A 238 -8.58 -16.21 7.41
CA ASN A 238 -9.44 -15.18 7.97
C ASN A 238 -8.76 -14.57 9.18
N TYR A 239 -8.18 -15.38 10.06
CA TYR A 239 -7.42 -14.90 11.21
C TYR A 239 -6.32 -13.89 10.82
N PHE A 240 -5.40 -14.26 9.91
CA PHE A 240 -4.27 -13.40 9.56
C PHE A 240 -4.68 -12.12 8.84
N HIS A 241 -5.66 -12.19 7.94
CA HIS A 241 -6.19 -10.98 7.28
C HIS A 241 -6.86 -10.04 8.27
N SER A 242 -7.67 -10.59 9.17
CA SER A 242 -8.39 -9.81 10.17
C SER A 242 -7.44 -9.16 11.16
N TRP A 243 -6.41 -9.90 11.57
CA TRP A 243 -5.33 -9.35 12.37
C TRP A 243 -4.62 -8.20 11.64
N CYS A 244 -4.25 -8.38 10.38
CA CYS A 244 -3.65 -7.32 9.56
C CYS A 244 -4.55 -6.08 9.48
N TRP A 245 -5.86 -6.26 9.26
CA TRP A 245 -6.85 -5.18 9.22
C TRP A 245 -6.96 -4.44 10.54
N ASN A 246 -6.99 -5.15 11.66
CA ASN A 246 -7.02 -4.54 12.98
C ASN A 246 -5.76 -3.71 13.25
N SER A 247 -4.58 -4.21 12.88
CA SER A 247 -3.34 -3.44 13.02
C SER A 247 -3.33 -2.20 12.13
N LEU A 248 -3.86 -2.27 10.91
CA LEU A 248 -3.98 -1.12 10.01
C LEU A 248 -5.01 -0.09 10.49
N HIS A 249 -6.14 -0.55 11.04
CA HIS A 249 -7.12 0.31 11.68
C HIS A 249 -6.44 1.21 12.73
N LEU A 250 -5.63 0.58 13.60
CA LEU A 250 -4.89 1.28 14.64
C LEU A 250 -3.89 2.27 14.02
N VAL A 251 -3.08 1.84 13.04
CA VAL A 251 -2.08 2.68 12.36
C VAL A 251 -2.69 3.91 11.68
N LEU A 252 -3.87 3.75 11.06
CA LEU A 252 -4.62 4.86 10.46
C LEU A 252 -5.26 5.78 11.52
N GLY A 253 -5.60 5.24 12.69
CA GLY A 253 -6.18 5.98 13.81
C GLY A 253 -5.19 6.75 14.70
N LEU A 254 -3.90 6.36 14.72
CA LEU A 254 -2.86 6.93 15.60
C LEU A 254 -2.80 8.48 15.58
N PRO A 255 -2.80 9.17 14.42
CA PRO A 255 -2.68 10.63 14.39
C PRO A 255 -3.80 11.35 15.17
N TYR A 256 -4.99 10.76 15.25
CA TYR A 256 -6.13 11.35 15.96
C TYR A 256 -6.10 11.09 17.46
N GLN A 257 -5.52 9.97 17.88
CA GLN A 257 -5.31 9.67 19.30
C GLN A 257 -4.27 10.63 19.89
N GLU A 258 -3.19 10.86 19.15
CA GLU A 258 -2.10 11.75 19.58
C GLU A 258 -2.51 13.23 19.60
N ALA A 259 -3.33 13.67 18.64
CA ALA A 259 -3.88 15.02 18.64
C ALA A 259 -4.80 15.30 19.84
N SER A 260 -5.43 14.26 20.41
CA SER A 260 -6.29 14.40 21.59
C SER A 260 -5.52 14.46 22.92
N LEU A 261 -4.25 14.04 22.92
CA LEU A 261 -3.39 13.95 24.09
C LEU A 261 -2.38 15.11 24.18
N GLN A 262 -2.67 16.25 23.53
CA GLN A 262 -1.82 17.45 23.51
C GLN A 262 -1.52 17.95 24.94
N GLY A 263 -0.41 17.46 25.48
CA GLY A 263 0.13 17.84 26.78
C GLY A 263 1.64 17.61 26.94
N ASN A 264 2.31 16.84 26.07
CA ASN A 264 3.77 16.70 26.11
C ASN A 264 4.40 16.76 24.72
N ASP A 265 5.22 17.79 24.54
CA ASP A 265 5.76 18.27 23.27
C ASP A 265 7.04 17.54 22.78
N ASP A 266 7.43 16.45 23.44
CA ASP A 266 8.67 15.71 23.14
C ASP A 266 8.60 14.80 21.90
N ARG A 267 7.42 14.64 21.29
CA ARG A 267 7.22 13.79 20.09
C ARG A 267 7.22 14.56 18.77
N LYS A 268 7.21 15.90 18.80
CA LYS A 268 7.29 16.72 17.57
C LYS A 268 8.69 16.55 16.96
N GLY A 269 8.75 15.87 15.81
CA GLY A 269 10.00 15.63 15.06
C GLY A 269 10.57 14.22 15.19
N SER A 270 9.92 13.30 15.91
CA SER A 270 10.38 11.90 15.96
C SER A 270 10.18 11.15 14.62
N LEU A 271 11.02 10.15 14.33
CA LEU A 271 10.86 9.20 13.21
C LEU A 271 9.58 8.36 13.27
N ARG A 272 8.79 8.48 14.34
CA ARG A 272 7.50 7.82 14.52
C ARG A 272 6.54 8.01 13.35
N GLU A 273 6.27 9.25 12.94
CA GLU A 273 5.32 9.54 11.86
C GLU A 273 5.83 9.08 10.48
N PRO A 274 7.10 9.34 10.10
CA PRO A 274 7.68 8.73 8.90
C PRO A 274 7.56 7.19 8.88
N CYS A 275 7.85 6.52 10.00
CA CYS A 275 7.74 5.07 10.10
C CYS A 275 6.28 4.60 9.96
N ARG A 276 5.33 5.31 10.54
CA ARG A 276 3.89 5.01 10.41
C ARG A 276 3.44 5.10 8.95
N ILE A 277 3.84 6.15 8.23
CA ILE A 277 3.53 6.32 6.80
C ILE A 277 4.20 5.22 5.97
N ALA A 278 5.46 4.92 6.24
CA ALA A 278 6.21 3.87 5.55
C ALA A 278 5.61 2.48 5.78
N LEU A 279 5.05 2.20 6.96
CA LEU A 279 4.30 0.98 7.22
C LEU A 279 3.04 0.86 6.32
N LEU A 280 2.32 1.97 6.09
CA LEU A 280 1.19 1.99 5.15
C LEU A 280 1.65 1.75 3.70
N VAL A 281 2.77 2.36 3.29
CA VAL A 281 3.37 2.13 1.97
C VAL A 281 3.76 0.67 1.77
N PHE A 282 4.41 0.07 2.78
CA PHE A 282 4.80 -1.34 2.74
C PHE A 282 3.56 -2.24 2.64
N TRP A 283 2.53 -1.98 3.45
CA TRP A 283 1.26 -2.70 3.39
C TRP A 283 0.62 -2.68 1.98
N LEU A 284 0.56 -1.51 1.34
CA LEU A 284 0.03 -1.37 -0.02
C LEU A 284 0.88 -2.13 -1.05
N SER A 285 2.19 -2.13 -0.86
CA SER A 285 3.12 -2.82 -1.75
C SER A 285 2.97 -4.33 -1.65
N ILE A 286 2.83 -4.88 -0.44
CA ILE A 286 2.63 -6.32 -0.25
C ILE A 286 1.22 -6.78 -0.65
N THR A 287 0.23 -5.90 -0.73
CA THR A 287 -1.12 -6.21 -1.25
C THR A 287 -1.22 -6.12 -2.79
N GLU A 288 -0.06 -6.07 -3.47
CA GLU A 288 0.08 -6.00 -4.93
C GLU A 288 -0.55 -4.77 -5.60
N LEU A 289 -0.82 -3.71 -4.83
CA LEU A 289 -1.13 -2.39 -5.37
C LEU A 289 0.15 -1.60 -5.62
N HIS A 290 1.19 -2.21 -6.20
CA HIS A 290 2.44 -1.51 -6.49
C HIS A 290 2.37 -0.86 -7.89
N ASN A 291 2.12 0.44 -7.91
CA ASN A 291 2.11 1.29 -9.09
C ASN A 291 2.75 2.64 -8.72
N PRO A 292 4.09 2.74 -8.79
CA PRO A 292 4.79 4.01 -8.66
C PRO A 292 4.15 5.01 -9.63
N GLY A 293 3.61 6.12 -9.12
CA GLY A 293 2.84 7.10 -9.92
C GLY A 293 1.36 7.22 -9.56
N SER A 294 0.75 6.23 -8.90
CA SER A 294 -0.66 6.33 -8.48
C SER A 294 -0.89 7.42 -7.42
N MET A 295 -2.10 8.01 -7.40
CA MET A 295 -2.49 9.00 -6.38
C MET A 295 -2.23 8.55 -4.95
N ILE A 296 -2.41 7.26 -4.62
CA ILE A 296 -2.15 6.76 -3.27
C ILE A 296 -0.68 6.87 -2.88
N TYR A 297 0.26 6.45 -3.74
CA TYR A 297 1.68 6.59 -3.43
C TYR A 297 2.14 8.03 -3.48
N ARG A 298 1.64 8.83 -4.43
CA ARG A 298 1.92 10.27 -4.47
C ARG A 298 1.53 10.96 -3.17
N THR A 299 0.32 10.69 -2.68
CA THR A 299 -0.19 11.23 -1.42
C THR A 299 0.66 10.78 -0.23
N LEU A 300 0.98 9.49 -0.14
CA LEU A 300 1.79 8.94 0.95
C LEU A 300 3.24 9.44 0.89
N ALA A 301 3.82 9.61 -0.29
CA ALA A 301 5.16 10.14 -0.48
C ALA A 301 5.25 11.60 -0.08
N LEU A 302 4.27 12.44 -0.46
CA LEU A 302 4.18 13.83 -0.02
C LEU A 302 4.10 13.94 1.52
N ARG A 303 3.30 13.07 2.15
CA ARG A 303 3.20 13.01 3.62
C ARG A 303 4.50 12.52 4.24
N LEU A 304 5.14 11.50 3.66
CA LEU A 304 6.41 10.97 4.13
C LEU A 304 7.51 12.03 4.07
N LYS A 305 7.64 12.71 2.93
CA LYS A 305 8.53 13.87 2.74
C LYS A 305 8.28 14.94 3.79
N SER A 306 7.03 15.38 3.95
CA SER A 306 6.64 16.40 4.93
C SER A 306 6.90 15.97 6.39
N ALA A 307 6.81 14.68 6.69
CA ALA A 307 7.12 14.14 8.00
C ALA A 307 8.64 14.10 8.25
N LEU A 308 9.42 13.63 7.28
CA LEU A 308 10.88 13.60 7.34
C LEU A 308 11.50 14.99 7.45
N GLN A 309 10.95 15.99 6.74
CA GLN A 309 11.41 17.39 6.83
C GLN A 309 11.23 18.00 8.23
N ARG A 310 10.35 17.44 9.06
CA ARG A 310 10.13 17.88 10.45
C ARG A 310 11.02 17.14 11.44
N CYS A 311 11.76 16.11 11.02
CA CYS A 311 12.67 15.39 11.89
C CYS A 311 13.96 16.19 12.11
N PRO A 312 14.47 16.27 13.35
CA PRO A 312 15.77 16.88 13.59
C PRO A 312 16.86 16.03 12.93
N SER A 313 17.87 16.70 12.38
CA SER A 313 19.05 16.01 11.87
C SER A 313 19.88 15.51 13.05
N GLU A 314 19.83 14.19 13.31
CA GLU A 314 20.70 13.55 14.29
C GLU A 314 22.13 13.41 13.75
N PRO A 315 23.15 13.41 14.62
CA PRO A 315 24.51 13.10 14.21
C PRO A 315 24.56 11.68 13.61
N PRO A 316 25.38 11.48 12.56
CA PRO A 316 25.46 10.20 11.85
C PRO A 316 26.04 9.13 12.78
N ALA A 317 25.17 8.33 13.40
CA ALA A 317 25.55 7.15 14.17
C ALA A 317 25.03 5.88 13.47
N TRP A 318 25.70 4.74 13.68
CA TRP A 318 25.26 3.44 13.16
C TRP A 318 24.22 2.79 14.08
N THR A 319 23.19 3.54 14.44
CA THR A 319 22.03 3.04 15.20
C THR A 319 20.90 2.63 14.25
N ASP A 320 19.98 1.79 14.72
CA ASP A 320 18.85 1.35 13.89
C ASP A 320 17.92 2.55 13.59
N SER A 321 17.75 3.50 14.52
CA SER A 321 17.06 4.78 14.28
C SER A 321 17.64 5.57 13.10
N ASN A 322 18.96 5.67 13.05
CA ASN A 322 19.68 6.37 12.00
C ASN A 322 19.60 5.65 10.66
N MET A 323 19.68 4.31 10.67
CA MET A 323 19.55 3.50 9.46
C MET A 323 18.11 3.49 8.93
N ALA A 324 17.11 3.70 9.79
CA ALA A 324 15.72 3.80 9.36
C ALA A 324 15.52 4.95 8.37
N VAL A 325 16.27 6.05 8.49
CA VAL A 325 16.22 7.18 7.55
C VAL A 325 16.57 6.74 6.12
N PHE A 326 17.62 5.91 5.94
CA PHE A 326 17.95 5.36 4.62
C PHE A 326 16.82 4.51 4.06
N TRP A 327 16.24 3.62 4.88
CA TRP A 327 15.11 2.79 4.47
C TRP A 327 13.92 3.66 4.05
N LEU A 328 13.59 4.70 4.83
CA LEU A 328 12.50 5.64 4.52
C LEU A 328 12.73 6.39 3.22
N LEU A 329 13.96 6.86 2.96
CA LEU A 329 14.32 7.57 1.74
C LEU A 329 14.29 6.67 0.51
N LEU A 330 14.84 5.46 0.61
CA LEU A 330 14.80 4.46 -0.47
C LEU A 330 13.36 4.02 -0.77
N LEU A 331 12.55 3.82 0.26
CA LEU A 331 11.13 3.51 0.11
C LEU A 331 10.40 4.66 -0.60
N GLY A 332 10.61 5.89 -0.15
CA GLY A 332 10.03 7.08 -0.77
C GLY A 332 10.41 7.23 -2.25
N ALA A 333 11.70 7.06 -2.58
CA ALA A 333 12.16 7.05 -3.96
C ALA A 333 11.48 5.95 -4.78
N SER A 334 11.38 4.72 -4.26
CA SER A 334 10.79 3.59 -5.00
C SER A 334 9.32 3.80 -5.38
N ILE A 335 8.55 4.51 -4.56
CA ILE A 335 7.12 4.76 -4.81
C ILE A 335 6.86 6.05 -5.58
N THR A 336 7.88 6.88 -5.75
CA THR A 336 7.82 8.16 -6.47
C THR A 336 8.52 8.13 -7.82
N ASP A 337 8.99 6.97 -8.29
CA ASP A 337 9.58 6.86 -9.62
C ASP A 337 8.63 7.47 -10.69
N GLY A 338 9.17 8.39 -11.49
CA GLY A 338 8.43 9.19 -12.47
C GLY A 338 7.56 10.31 -11.90
N GLN A 339 7.73 10.72 -10.64
CA GLN A 339 7.02 11.85 -10.00
C GLN A 339 7.98 12.96 -9.54
N ASP A 340 7.45 14.16 -9.36
CA ASP A 340 8.20 15.36 -8.94
C ASP A 340 8.97 15.15 -7.62
N GLU A 341 8.40 14.37 -6.69
CA GLU A 341 9.01 14.13 -5.38
C GLU A 341 10.24 13.21 -5.43
N TYR A 342 10.43 12.45 -6.52
CA TYR A 342 11.53 11.49 -6.65
C TYR A 342 12.90 12.13 -6.40
N HIS A 343 13.13 13.30 -6.99
CA HIS A 343 14.39 14.02 -6.85
C HIS A 343 14.70 14.43 -5.41
N TRP A 344 13.67 14.75 -4.63
CA TRP A 344 13.85 15.10 -3.22
C TRP A 344 14.36 13.89 -2.41
N PHE A 345 13.80 12.70 -2.65
CA PHE A 345 14.28 11.49 -1.99
C PHE A 345 15.70 11.13 -2.42
N LEU A 346 16.04 11.23 -3.72
CA LEU A 346 17.40 11.00 -4.20
C LEU A 346 18.44 11.92 -3.56
N THR A 347 18.08 13.21 -3.42
CA THR A 347 18.94 14.20 -2.75
C THR A 347 19.16 13.83 -1.29
N GLY A 348 18.11 13.41 -0.59
CA GLY A 348 18.21 12.91 0.78
C GLY A 348 19.12 11.69 0.90
N ILE A 349 19.03 10.72 -0.02
CA ILE A 349 19.95 9.55 -0.04
C ILE A 349 21.39 10.02 -0.22
N ALA A 350 21.65 10.90 -1.18
CA ALA A 350 22.98 11.43 -1.44
C ALA A 350 23.55 12.23 -0.25
N GLU A 351 22.71 12.93 0.51
CA GLU A 351 23.09 13.60 1.75
C GLU A 351 23.44 12.60 2.87
N GLU A 352 22.62 11.58 3.10
CA GLU A 352 22.91 10.55 4.10
C GLU A 352 24.21 9.81 3.79
N MET A 353 24.48 9.54 2.50
CA MET A 353 25.75 8.96 2.06
C MET A 353 26.94 9.85 2.43
N ARG A 354 26.84 11.16 2.19
CA ARG A 354 27.92 12.12 2.52
C ARG A 354 28.18 12.20 4.02
N ARG A 355 27.14 12.10 4.85
CA ARG A 355 27.29 12.16 6.32
C ARG A 355 27.97 10.93 6.93
N ARG A 356 27.95 9.78 6.25
CA ARG A 356 28.29 8.46 6.84
C ARG A 356 29.54 7.79 6.27
N ASP A 357 30.34 8.53 5.51
CA ASP A 357 31.54 8.10 4.77
C ASP A 357 31.29 7.71 3.30
N ASN A 358 32.24 8.08 2.43
CA ASN A 358 32.18 7.93 0.98
C ASN A 358 32.35 6.49 0.50
N SER A 359 32.69 5.56 1.40
CA SER A 359 32.95 4.15 1.12
C SER A 359 31.70 3.24 1.12
N LEU A 360 30.51 3.78 1.42
CA LEU A 360 29.28 3.00 1.43
C LEU A 360 29.00 2.35 0.06
N SER A 361 28.92 1.02 0.05
CA SER A 361 28.51 0.23 -1.12
C SER A 361 27.03 -0.16 -1.04
N TRP A 362 26.44 -0.53 -2.17
CA TRP A 362 25.06 -1.01 -2.22
C TRP A 362 24.88 -2.25 -1.33
N GLU A 363 25.84 -3.17 -1.31
CA GLU A 363 25.75 -4.43 -0.56
C GLU A 363 25.66 -4.18 0.95
N VAL A 364 26.38 -3.17 1.46
CA VAL A 364 26.29 -2.75 2.86
C VAL A 364 24.90 -2.23 3.17
N ILE A 365 24.38 -1.33 2.33
CA ILE A 365 23.05 -0.74 2.53
C ILE A 365 21.93 -1.77 2.34
N GLU A 366 22.05 -2.67 1.37
CA GLU A 366 21.11 -3.76 1.15
C GLU A 366 20.99 -4.65 2.40
N ASN A 367 22.11 -4.99 3.04
CA ASN A 367 22.10 -5.75 4.29
C ASN A 367 21.48 -4.97 5.46
N VAL A 368 21.65 -3.64 5.49
CA VAL A 368 21.01 -2.77 6.48
C VAL A 368 19.50 -2.72 6.27
N VAL A 369 19.03 -2.38 5.07
CA VAL A 369 17.59 -2.27 4.77
C VAL A 369 16.86 -3.61 4.90
N ALA A 370 17.56 -4.72 4.69
CA ALA A 370 17.03 -6.07 4.94
C ALA A 370 16.62 -6.32 6.40
N ARG A 371 17.10 -5.53 7.36
CA ARG A 371 16.67 -5.59 8.77
C ARG A 371 15.37 -4.81 9.02
N PHE A 372 14.93 -3.97 8.09
CA PHE A 372 13.65 -3.26 8.13
C PHE A 372 12.59 -4.04 7.33
N LEU A 373 11.48 -3.40 6.99
CA LEU A 373 10.46 -4.00 6.11
C LEU A 373 10.94 -3.89 4.65
N TYR A 374 11.78 -4.83 4.24
CA TYR A 374 12.33 -4.95 2.89
C TYR A 374 12.13 -6.37 2.37
N MET A 375 11.57 -6.46 1.17
CA MET A 375 11.37 -7.71 0.44
C MET A 375 12.04 -7.56 -0.91
N GLU A 376 13.08 -8.35 -1.15
CA GLU A 376 13.89 -8.28 -2.37
C GLU A 376 13.02 -8.29 -3.64
N LYS A 377 12.07 -9.22 -3.74
CA LYS A 377 11.18 -9.36 -4.91
C LYS A 377 10.28 -8.15 -5.19
N LEU A 378 10.04 -7.29 -4.19
CA LEU A 378 9.20 -6.10 -4.32
C LEU A 378 10.03 -4.83 -4.49
N PHE A 379 11.12 -4.70 -3.72
CA PHE A 379 11.79 -3.42 -3.55
C PHE A 379 13.20 -3.36 -4.12
N ARG A 380 13.88 -4.49 -4.36
CA ARG A 380 15.31 -4.48 -4.73
C ARG A 380 15.59 -3.67 -5.98
N ALA A 381 14.81 -3.89 -7.04
CA ALA A 381 14.99 -3.17 -8.29
C ALA A 381 14.84 -1.65 -8.12
N GLY A 382 13.76 -1.20 -7.46
CA GLY A 382 13.51 0.23 -7.23
C GLY A 382 14.52 0.87 -6.28
N PHE A 383 14.91 0.16 -5.21
CA PHE A 383 15.89 0.66 -4.25
C PHE A 383 17.28 0.75 -4.88
N LYS A 384 17.68 -0.25 -5.68
CA LYS A 384 18.97 -0.24 -6.38
C LYS A 384 19.04 0.88 -7.41
N ASP A 385 17.99 1.11 -8.19
CA ASP A 385 17.93 2.21 -9.16
C ASP A 385 18.04 3.57 -8.45
N ALA A 386 17.27 3.77 -7.36
CA ALA A 386 17.34 4.98 -6.56
C ALA A 386 18.75 5.19 -5.96
N TRP A 387 19.38 4.12 -5.46
CA TRP A 387 20.74 4.15 -4.96
C TRP A 387 21.74 4.57 -6.04
N ASP A 388 21.69 3.96 -7.22
CA ASP A 388 22.63 4.24 -8.32
C ASP A 388 22.51 5.69 -8.80
N ARG A 389 21.29 6.22 -8.88
CA ARG A 389 21.05 7.63 -9.22
C ARG A 389 21.52 8.57 -8.12
N ALA A 390 21.33 8.23 -6.85
CA ALA A 390 21.85 9.02 -5.73
C ALA A 390 23.38 9.05 -5.70
N VAL A 391 24.05 7.93 -6.00
CA VAL A 391 25.52 7.86 -6.17
C VAL A 391 25.98 8.82 -7.26
N GLN A 392 25.28 8.86 -8.39
CA GLN A 392 25.60 9.78 -9.49
C GLN A 392 25.38 11.24 -9.08
N LEU A 393 24.25 11.55 -8.45
CA LEU A 393 23.93 12.89 -7.94
C LEU A 393 24.98 13.37 -6.94
N ARG A 394 25.43 12.49 -6.03
CA ARG A 394 26.51 12.80 -5.09
C ARG A 394 27.80 13.17 -5.81
N LYS A 395 28.26 12.34 -6.76
CA LYS A 395 29.48 12.59 -7.54
C LYS A 395 29.41 13.93 -8.28
N TRP A 396 28.24 14.29 -8.78
CA TRP A 396 28.01 15.57 -9.43
C TRP A 396 28.20 16.75 -8.46
N HIS A 397 27.63 16.68 -7.25
CA HIS A 397 27.82 17.71 -6.22
C HIS A 397 29.26 17.82 -5.71
N GLU A 398 30.04 16.74 -5.77
CA GLU A 398 31.46 16.72 -5.38
C GLU A 398 32.41 17.20 -6.50
N GLY A 399 31.88 17.62 -7.65
CA GLY A 399 32.69 18.18 -8.75
C GLY A 399 33.38 17.14 -9.64
N CYS A 400 33.00 15.87 -9.57
CA CYS A 400 33.47 14.86 -10.51
C CYS A 400 32.77 15.05 -11.88
N TYR A 401 33.32 15.93 -12.72
CA TYR A 401 32.94 16.05 -14.13
C TYR A 401 33.32 14.76 -14.89
N CYS A 402 32.36 13.87 -15.10
CA CYS A 402 32.43 12.96 -16.25
C CYS A 402 31.79 13.67 -17.43
N GLY A 403 32.61 13.94 -18.46
CA GLY A 403 32.17 14.51 -19.72
C GLY A 403 31.16 13.62 -20.45
N ASP A 404 30.21 14.31 -21.09
CA ASP A 404 29.38 13.92 -22.23
C ASP A 404 28.25 12.88 -22.07
N ASP A 405 27.14 13.22 -22.73
CA ASP A 405 25.88 12.50 -22.98
C ASP A 405 24.89 12.19 -21.83
N PHE A 406 25.29 12.21 -20.56
CA PHE A 406 24.36 11.91 -19.47
C PHE A 406 23.49 13.12 -19.04
N CYS A 407 24.02 14.35 -19.24
CA CYS A 407 23.40 15.59 -18.77
C CYS A 407 22.00 15.90 -19.32
N ARG A 408 21.60 15.34 -20.46
CA ARG A 408 20.23 15.50 -20.98
C ARG A 408 19.23 14.51 -20.36
N ARG A 409 19.65 13.30 -20.00
CA ARG A 409 18.70 12.24 -19.60
C ARG A 409 18.18 12.34 -18.17
N VAL A 410 18.89 13.03 -17.28
CA VAL A 410 18.47 13.21 -15.87
C VAL A 410 17.47 14.35 -15.70
N TYR A 411 17.49 15.34 -16.59
CA TYR A 411 16.57 16.49 -16.53
C TYR A 411 15.40 16.39 -17.52
N ASP A 412 15.53 15.63 -18.63
CA ASP A 412 14.45 15.49 -19.63
C ASP A 412 13.50 14.29 -19.40
N ARG A 413 13.45 13.68 -18.20
CA ARG A 413 12.52 12.58 -17.89
C ARG A 413 11.76 12.74 -16.59
#